data_AF-A0A662QEI4-F1
#
_entry.id   AF-A0A662QEI4-F1
#
_cell.length_a   1.000
_cell.length_b   1.000
_cell.length_c   1.000
_cell.angle_alpha   90.00
_cell.angle_beta   90.00
_cell.angle_gamma   90.00
#
_symmetry.space_group_name_H-M   'P 1'
#
loop_
_entity.id
_entity.type
_entity.pdbx_description
1 polymer ?
#
loop_
_entity_poly.entity_id
_entity_poly.type
_entity_poly.pdbx_seq_one_letter_code
_entity_poly.pdbx_strand_id
1 'polypeptide(L)'
;MEEMSEEYKREHVFGIDYGTSDFKYGPIALGETPEVVENRGYFVDKDSLMSKLMDVRREVVVGKELPLFLESRKSLAERMVYPMRNGVIEKDDWRAWRVVEELTKYALNSFAPTNEEFDGFYLVAS
;
A
#
# COMPACT_ATOMS: atom_id res chain seq x y z
N MET A 1 -11.61 -15.55 21.21
CA MET A 1 -11.58 -14.16 20.71
C MET A 1 -12.48 -13.39 21.65
N GLU A 2 -11.89 -12.52 22.47
CA GLU A 2 -12.68 -11.57 23.26
C GLU A 2 -13.43 -10.67 22.28
N GLU A 3 -14.71 -10.44 22.52
CA GLU A 3 -15.53 -9.62 21.65
C GLU A 3 -15.14 -8.15 21.91
N MET A 4 -14.34 -7.59 21.01
CA MET A 4 -13.90 -6.20 21.04
C MET A 4 -15.10 -5.24 21.07
N SER A 5 -15.01 -4.17 21.86
CA SER A 5 -16.13 -3.26 22.08
C SER A 5 -16.57 -2.55 20.80
N GLU A 6 -17.87 -2.27 20.69
CA GLU A 6 -18.43 -1.46 19.59
C GLU A 6 -17.86 -0.03 19.57
N GLU A 7 -17.39 0.47 20.71
CA GLU A 7 -16.69 1.75 20.83
C GLU A 7 -15.34 1.70 20.10
N TYR A 8 -14.55 0.65 20.32
CA TYR A 8 -13.28 0.46 19.63
C TYR A 8 -13.47 0.42 18.11
N LYS A 9 -14.47 -0.34 17.62
CA LYS A 9 -14.77 -0.43 16.19
C LYS A 9 -15.05 0.93 15.56
N ARG A 10 -15.85 1.77 16.22
CA ARG A 10 -16.23 3.09 15.69
C ARG A 10 -15.04 4.02 15.44
N GLU A 11 -13.95 3.83 16.19
CA GLU A 11 -12.75 4.64 16.06
C GLU A 11 -11.69 4.01 15.14
N HIS A 12 -11.70 2.68 15.01
CA HIS A 12 -10.64 1.92 14.33
C HIS A 12 -11.09 1.26 13.01
N VAL A 13 -12.23 1.63 12.43
CA VAL A 13 -12.56 1.27 11.05
C VAL A 13 -11.57 1.94 10.10
N PHE A 14 -11.04 1.16 9.16
CA PHE A 14 -10.09 1.60 8.16
C PHE A 14 -10.55 1.17 6.77
N GLY A 15 -10.78 2.15 5.91
CA GLY A 15 -11.20 1.92 4.53
C GLY A 15 -10.01 1.79 3.59
N ILE A 16 -10.10 0.84 2.67
CA ILE A 16 -9.16 0.66 1.56
C ILE A 16 -9.95 0.43 0.25
N ASP A 17 -9.62 1.17 -0.80
CA ASP A 17 -10.14 0.98 -2.16
C ASP A 17 -8.97 0.74 -3.14
N TYR A 18 -8.91 -0.46 -3.73
CA TYR A 18 -7.92 -0.86 -4.74
C TYR A 18 -8.37 -0.54 -6.16
N GLY A 19 -8.83 0.69 -6.40
CA GLY A 19 -9.21 1.15 -7.73
C GLY A 19 -8.13 0.93 -8.80
N THR A 20 -8.53 0.85 -10.07
CA THR A 20 -7.62 0.47 -11.18
C THR A 20 -6.42 1.39 -11.37
N SER A 21 -6.60 2.67 -11.05
CA SER A 21 -5.59 3.72 -11.21
C SER A 21 -5.08 4.24 -9.87
N ASP A 22 -6.01 4.53 -8.96
CA ASP A 22 -5.73 5.15 -7.67
C ASP A 22 -6.11 4.20 -6.53
N PHE A 23 -5.23 4.11 -5.56
CA PHE A 23 -5.40 3.45 -4.28
C PHE A 23 -5.76 4.50 -3.21
N LYS A 24 -6.94 4.36 -2.60
CA LYS A 24 -7.45 5.31 -1.60
C LYS A 24 -7.55 4.61 -0.27
N TYR A 25 -7.17 5.31 0.79
CA TYR A 25 -7.12 4.70 2.12
C TYR A 25 -7.27 5.73 3.24
N GLY A 26 -7.70 5.26 4.41
CA GLY A 26 -7.70 6.06 5.62
C GLY A 26 -8.60 5.51 6.72
N PRO A 27 -8.39 5.94 7.98
CA PRO A 27 -9.29 5.62 9.07
C PRO A 27 -10.60 6.41 8.95
N ILE A 28 -11.68 5.91 9.54
CA ILE A 28 -12.98 6.60 9.60
C ILE A 28 -12.87 8.01 10.20
N ALA A 29 -11.92 8.23 11.10
CA ALA A 29 -11.64 9.53 11.71
C ALA A 29 -11.16 10.61 10.72
N LEU A 30 -10.69 10.22 9.52
CA LEU A 30 -10.24 11.15 8.47
C LEU A 30 -11.41 11.84 7.76
N GLY A 31 -12.65 11.35 7.94
CA GLY A 31 -13.84 11.91 7.31
C GLY A 31 -13.94 11.59 5.82
N GLU A 32 -14.36 12.56 5.01
CA GLU A 32 -14.72 12.35 3.60
C GLU A 32 -13.54 12.47 2.61
N THR A 33 -12.33 12.77 3.09
CA THR A 33 -11.15 12.99 2.24
C THR A 33 -10.08 11.92 2.52
N PRO A 34 -10.11 10.76 1.84
CA PRO A 34 -9.09 9.73 2.03
C PRO A 34 -7.73 10.19 1.48
N GLU A 35 -6.66 9.56 1.96
CA GLU A 35 -5.36 9.67 1.29
C GLU A 35 -5.41 8.91 -0.03
N VAL A 36 -4.69 9.42 -1.03
CA VAL A 36 -4.70 8.87 -2.39
C VAL A 36 -3.26 8.76 -2.89
N VAL A 37 -2.92 7.57 -3.40
CA VAL A 37 -1.68 7.32 -4.16
C VAL A 37 -2.01 6.48 -5.40
N GLU A 38 -1.12 6.46 -6.38
CA GLU A 38 -1.33 5.61 -7.56
C GLU A 38 -1.28 4.13 -7.17
N ASN A 39 -2.20 3.34 -7.71
CA ASN A 39 -2.24 1.88 -7.56
C ASN A 39 -1.18 1.25 -8.47
N ARG A 40 0.08 1.36 -8.03
CA ARG A 40 1.24 0.81 -8.72
C ARG A 40 2.39 0.56 -7.76
N GLY A 41 3.27 -0.35 -8.14
CA GLY A 41 4.50 -0.63 -7.43
C GLY A 41 5.67 -0.79 -8.38
N TYR A 42 6.85 -0.44 -7.90
CA TYR A 42 8.09 -0.55 -8.65
C TYR A 42 9.03 -1.55 -7.98
N PHE A 43 9.40 -2.59 -8.71
CA PHE A 43 10.37 -3.59 -8.25
C PHE A 43 11.78 -3.04 -8.38
N VAL A 44 12.42 -2.73 -7.25
CA VAL A 44 13.71 -2.04 -7.26
C VAL A 44 14.82 -2.94 -7.76
N ASP A 45 15.76 -2.35 -8.48
CA ASP A 45 17.04 -3.00 -8.74
C ASP A 45 17.92 -2.86 -7.50
N LYS A 46 18.23 -3.98 -6.83
CA LYS A 46 19.08 -3.97 -5.63
C LYS A 46 20.49 -3.48 -5.92
N ASP A 47 20.93 -3.56 -7.18
CA ASP A 47 22.24 -3.07 -7.59
C ASP A 47 22.26 -1.59 -7.96
N SER A 48 21.11 -0.92 -8.02
CA SER A 48 21.03 0.50 -8.36
C SER A 48 21.64 1.40 -7.28
N LEU A 49 22.08 2.59 -7.72
CA LEU A 49 22.63 3.61 -6.84
C LEU A 49 21.63 4.02 -5.75
N MET A 50 20.35 4.20 -6.11
CA MET A 50 19.32 4.59 -5.15
C MET A 50 19.07 3.52 -4.09
N SER A 51 19.03 2.24 -4.48
CA SER A 51 18.88 1.13 -3.53
C SER A 51 20.02 1.07 -2.52
N LYS A 52 21.26 1.34 -2.98
CA LYS A 52 22.46 1.38 -2.12
C LYS A 52 22.50 2.61 -1.22
N LEU A 53 22.06 3.78 -1.71
CA LEU A 53 22.02 5.03 -0.93
C LEU A 53 20.98 5.00 0.18
N MET A 54 19.82 4.38 -0.06
CA MET A 54 18.70 4.35 0.89
C MET A 54 18.65 3.08 1.74
N ASP A 55 19.68 2.21 1.70
CA ASP A 55 19.71 0.89 2.35
C ASP A 55 18.40 0.11 2.14
N VAL A 56 17.88 0.15 0.91
CA VAL A 56 16.54 -0.36 0.62
C VAL A 56 16.57 -1.88 0.64
N ARG A 57 16.23 -2.43 1.80
CA ARG A 57 15.93 -3.86 1.97
C ARG A 57 14.58 -4.27 1.37
N ARG A 58 13.80 -3.31 0.87
CA ARG A 58 12.47 -3.53 0.29
C ARG A 58 12.61 -4.01 -1.15
N GLU A 59 11.82 -5.01 -1.52
CA GLU A 59 11.77 -5.56 -2.88
C GLU A 59 10.93 -4.69 -3.83
N VAL A 60 9.88 -4.08 -3.30
CA VAL A 60 8.92 -3.23 -4.02
C VAL A 60 8.79 -1.90 -3.29
N VAL A 61 8.76 -0.81 -4.04
CA VAL A 61 8.41 0.52 -3.54
C VAL A 61 7.04 0.90 -4.08
N VAL A 62 6.22 1.50 -3.21
CA VAL A 62 4.85 1.96 -3.48
C VAL A 62 4.64 3.35 -2.87
N GLY A 63 3.50 3.98 -3.16
CA GLY A 63 3.11 5.24 -2.54
C GLY A 63 3.97 6.44 -2.97
N LYS A 64 4.00 7.48 -2.13
CA LYS A 64 4.58 8.79 -2.45
C LYS A 64 6.08 8.77 -2.77
N GLU A 65 6.81 7.75 -2.30
CA GLU A 65 8.27 7.63 -2.51
C GLU A 65 8.64 6.98 -3.85
N LEU A 66 7.70 6.27 -4.50
CA LEU A 66 7.95 5.53 -5.74
C LEU A 66 8.63 6.37 -6.84
N PRO A 67 8.27 7.65 -7.09
CA PRO A 67 8.94 8.47 -8.10
C PRO A 67 10.46 8.61 -7.91
N LEU A 68 10.97 8.50 -6.69
CA LEU A 68 12.40 8.61 -6.38
C LEU A 68 13.23 7.42 -6.88
N PHE A 69 12.57 6.29 -7.15
CA PHE A 69 13.19 5.04 -7.59
C PHE A 69 13.11 4.82 -9.10
N LEU A 70 12.43 5.71 -9.82
CA LEU A 70 12.24 5.58 -11.25
C LEU A 70 13.55 5.89 -11.99
N GLU A 71 14.04 4.88 -12.70
CA GLU A 71 15.26 4.97 -13.50
C GLU A 71 14.92 5.28 -14.98
N SER A 72 15.59 4.60 -15.91
CA SER A 72 15.33 4.74 -17.34
C SER A 72 13.92 4.25 -17.74
N ARG A 73 13.41 4.75 -18.87
CA ARG A 73 12.15 4.29 -19.47
C ARG A 73 12.09 2.78 -19.70
N LYS A 74 13.23 2.14 -20.00
CA LYS A 74 13.32 0.68 -20.16
C LYS A 74 13.07 -0.02 -18.81
N SER A 75 13.71 0.47 -17.75
CA SER A 75 13.52 -0.04 -16.38
C SER A 75 12.06 0.05 -15.94
N LEU A 76 11.39 1.16 -16.27
CA LEU A 76 9.95 1.33 -16.02
C LEU A 76 9.09 0.25 -16.66
N ALA A 77 9.32 -0.08 -17.93
CA ALA A 77 8.53 -1.08 -18.64
C ALA A 77 8.68 -2.50 -18.05
N GLU A 78 9.84 -2.81 -17.49
CA GLU A 78 10.15 -4.14 -16.95
C GLU A 78 9.75 -4.29 -15.46
N ARG A 79 9.88 -3.21 -14.69
CA ARG A 79 9.81 -3.24 -13.21
C ARG A 79 8.55 -2.60 -12.62
N MET A 80 7.85 -1.75 -13.36
CA MET A 80 6.59 -1.15 -12.91
C MET A 80 5.43 -2.14 -13.05
N VAL A 81 4.66 -2.29 -11.98
CA VAL A 81 3.49 -3.17 -11.93
C VAL A 81 2.28 -2.35 -11.53
N TYR A 82 1.20 -2.51 -12.29
CA TYR A 82 -0.11 -1.91 -12.03
C TYR A 82 -1.07 -3.08 -11.79
N PRO A 83 -1.35 -3.43 -10.52
CA PRO A 83 -1.95 -4.72 -10.19
C PRO A 83 -3.38 -4.85 -10.69
N MET A 84 -4.16 -3.77 -10.70
CA MET A 84 -5.61 -3.79 -10.98
C MET A 84 -5.96 -3.18 -12.35
N ARG A 85 -5.12 -3.32 -13.39
CA ARG A 85 -5.36 -2.65 -14.71
C ARG A 85 -6.76 -2.91 -15.29
N ASN A 86 -7.31 -4.11 -15.10
CA ASN A 86 -8.64 -4.49 -15.55
C ASN A 86 -9.63 -4.71 -14.39
N GLY A 87 -9.33 -4.17 -13.21
CA GLY A 87 -10.13 -4.33 -11.98
C GLY A 87 -10.02 -5.70 -11.31
N VAL A 88 -9.21 -6.61 -11.84
CA VAL A 88 -9.00 -7.95 -11.30
C VAL A 88 -7.50 -8.29 -11.36
N ILE A 89 -7.02 -8.98 -10.33
CA ILE A 89 -5.68 -9.59 -10.29
C ILE A 89 -5.84 -11.09 -10.51
N GLU A 90 -5.09 -11.64 -11.47
CA GLU A 90 -5.03 -13.08 -11.70
C GLU A 90 -4.44 -13.79 -10.48
N LYS A 91 -4.94 -14.98 -10.16
CA LYS A 91 -4.55 -15.71 -8.94
C LYS A 91 -3.04 -15.98 -8.86
N ASP A 92 -2.39 -16.19 -9.99
CA ASP A 92 -0.97 -16.52 -10.13
C ASP A 92 -0.08 -15.30 -10.44
N ASP A 93 -0.64 -14.09 -10.57
CA ASP A 93 0.14 -12.86 -10.72
C ASP A 93 0.74 -12.43 -9.37
N TRP A 94 1.79 -13.15 -8.97
CA TRP A 94 2.49 -12.92 -7.71
C TRP A 94 3.05 -11.50 -7.60
N ARG A 95 3.42 -10.87 -8.72
CA ARG A 95 3.95 -9.49 -8.71
C ARG A 95 2.86 -8.50 -8.36
N ALA A 96 1.68 -8.64 -8.96
CA ALA A 96 0.53 -7.81 -8.64
C ALA A 96 0.09 -7.99 -7.17
N TRP A 97 0.00 -9.24 -6.69
CA TRP A 97 -0.31 -9.52 -5.28
C TRP A 97 0.73 -8.91 -4.32
N ARG A 98 2.01 -8.95 -4.68
CA ARG A 98 3.08 -8.32 -3.88
C ARG A 98 2.91 -6.81 -3.81
N VAL A 99 2.52 -6.15 -4.90
CA VAL A 99 2.22 -4.71 -4.91
C VAL A 99 1.04 -4.39 -3.99
N VAL A 100 -0.05 -5.16 -4.07
CA VAL A 100 -1.23 -4.99 -3.20
C VAL A 100 -0.85 -5.15 -1.74
N GLU A 101 -0.06 -6.16 -1.40
CA GLU A 101 0.42 -6.37 -0.03
C GLU A 101 1.21 -5.16 0.48
N GLU A 102 2.14 -4.62 -0.31
CA GLU A 102 2.95 -3.47 0.09
C GLU A 102 2.13 -2.17 0.13
N LEU A 103 1.15 -1.96 -0.76
CA LEU A 103 0.20 -0.84 -0.67
C LEU A 103 -0.64 -0.92 0.61
N THR A 104 -1.07 -2.13 0.98
CA THR A 104 -1.84 -2.38 2.21
C THR A 104 -1.01 -2.04 3.44
N LYS A 105 0.23 -2.53 3.51
CA LYS A 105 1.17 -2.19 4.59
C LYS A 105 1.44 -0.68 4.64
N TYR A 106 1.66 -0.06 3.49
CA TYR A 106 1.85 1.38 3.37
C TYR A 106 0.67 2.17 3.95
N ALA A 107 -0.56 1.80 3.60
CA ALA A 107 -1.77 2.44 4.11
C ALA A 107 -1.89 2.31 5.64
N LEU A 108 -1.83 1.07 6.15
CA LEU A 108 -2.02 0.80 7.57
C LEU A 108 -0.94 1.48 8.42
N ASN A 109 0.33 1.39 7.99
CA ASN A 109 1.44 2.04 8.70
C ASN A 109 1.38 3.57 8.66
N SER A 110 0.68 4.17 7.70
CA SER A 110 0.54 5.64 7.62
C SER A 110 -0.33 6.20 8.77
N PHE A 111 -1.15 5.36 9.39
CA PHE A 111 -2.11 5.77 10.42
C PHE A 111 -2.07 4.91 11.69
N ALA A 112 -1.29 3.83 11.70
CA ALA A 112 -1.16 2.96 12.87
C ALA A 112 -0.72 3.79 14.10
N PRO A 113 -1.52 3.79 15.18
CA PRO A 113 -1.14 4.44 16.42
C PRO A 113 0.13 3.79 17.00
N THR A 114 0.89 4.57 17.77
CA THR A 114 2.06 4.07 18.49
C THR A 114 1.74 3.63 19.93
N ASN A 115 0.47 3.65 20.34
CA ASN A 115 0.06 3.28 21.70
C ASN A 115 -0.06 1.76 21.86
N GLU A 116 0.08 1.28 23.10
CA GLU A 116 0.00 -0.16 23.42
C GLU A 116 -1.44 -0.70 23.47
N GLU A 117 -2.44 0.19 23.46
CA GLU A 117 -3.87 -0.15 23.47
C GLU A 117 -4.43 -0.46 22.07
N PHE A 118 -3.63 -0.24 21.02
CA PHE A 118 -4.03 -0.52 19.65
C PHE A 118 -3.90 -2.01 19.30
N ASP A 119 -5.05 -2.69 19.23
CA ASP A 119 -5.18 -4.11 18.81
C ASP A 119 -5.45 -4.30 17.30
N GLY A 120 -5.26 -3.25 16.50
CA GLY A 120 -5.40 -3.32 15.04
C GLY A 120 -6.64 -2.63 14.47
N PHE A 121 -6.69 -2.54 13.14
CA PHE A 121 -7.79 -1.90 12.42
C PHE A 121 -8.91 -2.89 12.05
N TYR A 122 -10.15 -2.39 12.03
CA TYR A 122 -11.28 -3.03 11.37
C TYR A 122 -11.26 -2.68 9.89
N LEU A 123 -10.59 -3.53 9.12
CA LEU A 123 -10.39 -3.30 7.70
C LEU A 123 -11.68 -3.53 6.90
N VAL A 124 -12.04 -2.55 6.07
CA VAL A 124 -13.01 -2.71 4.99
C VAL A 124 -12.28 -2.44 3.68
N ALA A 125 -12.31 -3.40 2.76
CA ALA A 125 -11.59 -3.33 1.50
C ALA A 125 -12.49 -3.62 0.29
N SER A 126 -12.25 -2.94 -0.82
CA SER A 126 -12.90 -3.18 -2.12
C SER A 126 -11.91 -3.26 -3.27
#